data_AF-A0A7J6UAP2-F1
#
_entry.id   AF-A0A7J6UAP2-F1
#
_cell.length_a   1.000
_cell.length_b   1.000
_cell.length_c   1.000
_cell.angle_alpha   90.00
_cell.angle_beta   90.00
_cell.angle_gamma   90.00
#
_symmetry.space_group_name_H-M   'P 1'
#
loop_
_entity.id
_entity.type
_entity.pdbx_description
1 polymer ?
#
loop_
_entity_poly.entity_id
_entity_poly.type
_entity_poly.pdbx_seq_one_letter_code
_entity_poly.pdbx_strand_id
1 'polypeptide(L)'
;VPYLISFDTELSGWLFDIDLCVDIFFLTDLILNFFTGFWYRGELNLENRAIVSNYTRTWFIIDLAATTPINWILARHTDAPEGSSSTIVEVFKAMRLARLLRLMRLRQLLTKMEEHIESDILLVAFTMLKMFLGLMCFSHWIACFWWAIGEAQIELEDNWVRENNLNVQGALYDKYVRSLFYAVSVVSTMYGPVAAENNNERNFTMMLMLAAGVIFAVVVGSVMNLVVSFGEYKTEFRQRMKRAMKFMRANNVGPHLQLRVRRYIENLLDNQ
;
A
#
# COMPACT_ATOMS: atom_id res chain seq x y z
N VAL A 1 -5.51 11.35 -2.65
CA VAL A 1 -6.93 11.49 -2.28
C VAL A 1 -7.11 11.90 -0.82
N PRO A 2 -6.63 11.14 0.20
CA PRO A 2 -6.82 11.53 1.60
C PRO A 2 -6.26 12.91 1.92
N TYR A 3 -5.07 13.23 1.39
CA TYR A 3 -4.46 14.56 1.50
C TYR A 3 -5.35 15.72 1.01
N LEU A 4 -5.95 15.57 -0.18
CA LEU A 4 -6.81 16.59 -0.78
C LEU A 4 -8.09 16.81 0.03
N ILE A 5 -8.55 15.77 0.72
CA ILE A 5 -9.76 15.83 1.55
C ILE A 5 -9.44 16.42 2.92
N SER A 6 -8.35 15.97 3.56
CA SER A 6 -8.01 16.36 4.92
C SER A 6 -7.38 17.75 5.00
N PHE A 7 -6.57 18.15 4.01
CA PHE A 7 -5.90 19.45 4.03
C PHE A 7 -6.59 20.50 3.15
N ASP A 8 -7.79 20.21 2.64
CA ASP A 8 -8.58 21.04 1.72
C ASP A 8 -7.71 21.74 0.64
N THR A 9 -6.79 20.98 0.05
CA THR A 9 -5.85 21.49 -0.94
C THR A 9 -6.49 21.57 -2.32
N GLU A 10 -6.38 22.73 -2.96
CA GLU A 10 -6.83 22.92 -4.33
C GLU A 10 -5.93 22.17 -5.33
N LEU A 11 -6.57 21.48 -6.28
CA LEU A 11 -5.87 20.83 -7.40
C LEU A 11 -5.37 21.92 -8.36
N SER A 12 -4.08 22.24 -8.29
CA SER A 12 -3.46 23.25 -9.16
C SER A 12 -2.15 22.74 -9.78
N GLY A 13 -1.87 23.22 -11.00
CA GLY A 13 -0.66 22.88 -11.75
C GLY A 13 -0.47 21.37 -11.97
N TRP A 14 0.73 20.88 -11.67
CA TRP A 14 1.13 19.49 -11.92
C TRP A 14 0.29 18.43 -11.18
N LEU A 15 -0.31 18.78 -10.02
CA LEU A 15 -1.19 17.86 -9.29
C LEU A 15 -2.47 17.56 -10.05
N PHE A 16 -3.00 18.56 -10.77
CA PHE A 16 -4.16 18.38 -11.63
C PHE A 16 -3.83 17.49 -12.83
N ASP A 17 -2.67 17.70 -13.46
CA ASP A 17 -2.22 16.89 -14.60
C ASP A 17 -2.07 15.42 -14.23
N ILE A 18 -1.54 15.13 -13.03
CA ILE A 18 -1.43 13.76 -12.52
C ILE A 18 -2.82 13.16 -12.25
N ASP A 19 -3.72 13.89 -11.58
CA ASP A 19 -5.08 13.41 -11.31
C ASP A 19 -5.82 13.08 -12.61
N LEU A 20 -5.68 13.94 -13.62
CA LEU A 20 -6.25 13.74 -14.95
C LEU A 20 -5.65 12.53 -15.66
N CYS A 21 -4.33 12.38 -15.67
CA CYS A 21 -3.66 11.21 -16.26
C CYS A 21 -4.14 9.91 -15.62
N VAL A 22 -4.27 9.89 -14.29
CA VAL A 22 -4.76 8.72 -13.54
C VAL A 22 -6.23 8.45 -13.87
N ASP A 23 -7.07 9.47 -13.95
CA ASP A 23 -8.49 9.31 -14.33
C ASP A 23 -8.64 8.74 -15.75
N ILE A 24 -7.84 9.22 -16.72
CA ILE A 24 -7.82 8.69 -18.09
C ILE A 24 -7.34 7.23 -18.13
N PHE A 25 -6.32 6.89 -17.34
CA PHE A 25 -5.82 5.52 -17.25
C PHE A 25 -6.91 4.56 -16.76
N PHE A 26 -7.62 4.89 -15.66
CA PHE A 26 -8.69 4.04 -15.14
C PHE A 26 -9.92 4.01 -16.06
N LEU A 27 -10.21 5.09 -16.79
CA LEU A 27 -11.24 5.08 -17.82
C LEU A 27 -10.88 4.14 -18.98
N THR A 28 -9.62 4.13 -19.39
CA THR A 28 -9.13 3.22 -20.43
C THR A 28 -9.19 1.77 -19.95
N ASP A 29 -8.76 1.49 -18.71
CA ASP A 29 -8.85 0.16 -18.10
C ASP A 29 -10.30 -0.34 -18.01
N LEU A 30 -11.25 0.52 -17.60
CA LEU A 30 -12.69 0.22 -17.61
C LEU A 30 -13.16 -0.23 -19.00
N ILE A 31 -12.78 0.49 -20.05
CA ILE A 31 -13.16 0.16 -21.43
C ILE A 31 -12.51 -1.16 -21.86
N LEU A 32 -11.22 -1.35 -21.58
CA LEU A 32 -10.48 -2.57 -21.92
C LEU A 32 -11.01 -3.82 -21.19
N ASN A 33 -11.54 -3.67 -19.98
CA ASN A 33 -12.16 -4.78 -19.24
C ASN A 33 -13.40 -5.35 -19.95
N PHE A 34 -14.09 -4.59 -20.80
CA PHE A 34 -15.17 -5.11 -21.65
C PHE A 34 -14.68 -5.99 -22.82
N PHE A 35 -13.40 -5.89 -23.18
CA PHE A 35 -12.76 -6.67 -24.25
C PHE A 35 -11.80 -7.74 -23.71
N THR A 36 -11.64 -7.85 -22.39
CA THR A 36 -10.71 -8.78 -21.77
C THR A 36 -11.42 -10.08 -21.40
N GLY A 37 -10.91 -11.20 -21.93
CA GLY A 37 -11.41 -12.54 -21.61
C GLY A 37 -11.26 -12.89 -20.13
N PHE A 38 -12.11 -13.79 -19.64
CA PHE A 38 -12.04 -14.29 -18.27
C PHE A 38 -11.83 -15.80 -18.25
N TRP A 39 -11.12 -16.26 -17.23
CA TRP A 39 -10.91 -17.68 -16.99
C TRP A 39 -12.10 -18.26 -16.22
N TYR A 40 -12.69 -19.32 -16.76
CA TYR A 40 -13.74 -20.09 -16.08
C TYR A 40 -13.36 -21.56 -16.12
N ARG A 41 -13.17 -22.16 -14.94
CA ARG A 41 -12.77 -23.58 -14.78
C ARG A 41 -11.52 -23.99 -15.58
N GLY A 42 -10.56 -23.08 -15.73
CA GLY A 42 -9.31 -23.34 -16.46
C GLY A 42 -9.41 -23.13 -17.98
N GLU A 43 -10.58 -22.78 -18.51
CA GLU A 43 -10.77 -22.42 -19.92
C GLU A 43 -10.90 -20.91 -20.07
N LEU A 44 -10.24 -20.35 -21.09
CA LEU A 44 -10.31 -18.93 -21.43
C LEU A 44 -11.55 -18.68 -22.29
N ASN A 45 -12.55 -17.99 -21.73
CA ASN A 45 -13.74 -17.60 -22.49
C ASN A 45 -13.53 -16.23 -23.15
N LEU A 46 -13.59 -16.20 -24.48
CA LEU A 46 -13.43 -15.01 -25.33
C LEU A 46 -14.75 -14.52 -25.94
N GLU A 47 -15.89 -15.12 -25.57
CA GLU A 47 -17.19 -14.71 -26.12
C GLU A 47 -17.62 -13.35 -25.55
N ASN A 48 -17.76 -12.34 -26.43
CA ASN A 48 -18.10 -10.96 -26.04
C ASN A 48 -19.35 -10.86 -25.14
N ARG A 49 -20.41 -11.63 -25.43
CA ARG A 49 -21.64 -11.62 -24.62
C ARG A 49 -21.40 -12.13 -23.21
N ALA A 50 -20.62 -13.20 -23.08
CA ALA A 50 -20.27 -13.78 -21.78
C ALA A 50 -19.37 -12.83 -20.98
N ILE A 51 -18.39 -12.18 -21.64
CA ILE A 51 -17.49 -11.20 -21.01
C ILE A 51 -18.30 -10.03 -20.43
N VAL A 52 -19.16 -9.40 -21.24
CA VAL A 52 -19.97 -8.25 -20.81
C VAL A 52 -20.90 -8.64 -19.67
N SER A 53 -21.58 -9.79 -19.76
CA SER A 53 -22.51 -10.24 -18.71
C SER A 53 -21.80 -10.52 -17.39
N ASN A 54 -20.65 -11.21 -17.43
CA ASN A 54 -19.89 -11.52 -16.23
C ASN A 54 -19.29 -10.26 -15.60
N TYR A 55 -18.72 -9.36 -16.40
CA TYR A 55 -18.09 -8.14 -15.93
C TYR A 55 -19.11 -7.16 -15.31
N THR A 56 -20.27 -6.98 -15.95
CA THR A 56 -21.35 -6.09 -15.44
C THR A 56 -21.93 -6.55 -14.10
N ARG A 57 -21.95 -7.87 -13.84
CA ARG A 57 -22.45 -8.45 -12.59
C ARG A 57 -21.44 -8.41 -11.44
N THR A 58 -20.15 -8.36 -11.73
CA THR A 58 -19.09 -8.56 -10.72
C THR A 58 -18.37 -7.27 -10.34
N TRP A 59 -17.74 -6.59 -11.31
CA TRP A 59 -16.79 -5.51 -11.04
C TRP A 59 -17.21 -4.16 -11.60
N PHE A 60 -18.10 -4.11 -12.59
CA PHE A 60 -18.46 -2.88 -13.29
C PHE A 60 -18.92 -1.76 -12.35
N ILE A 61 -19.76 -2.04 -11.35
CA ILE A 61 -20.26 -1.02 -10.41
C ILE A 61 -19.11 -0.39 -9.61
N ILE A 62 -18.16 -1.23 -9.16
CA ILE A 62 -16.99 -0.79 -8.40
C ILE A 62 -16.09 0.09 -9.28
N ASP A 63 -15.83 -0.32 -10.52
CA ASP A 63 -15.01 0.44 -11.45
C ASP A 63 -15.66 1.75 -11.87
N LEU A 64 -16.98 1.72 -12.11
CA LEU A 64 -17.72 2.91 -12.47
C LEU A 64 -17.64 3.95 -11.35
N ALA A 65 -17.88 3.52 -10.09
CA ALA A 65 -17.73 4.38 -8.92
C ALA A 65 -16.29 4.88 -8.71
N ALA A 66 -15.30 4.07 -9.06
CA ALA A 66 -13.90 4.45 -8.98
C ALA A 66 -13.49 5.47 -10.07
N THR A 67 -14.09 5.41 -11.25
CA THR A 67 -13.71 6.19 -12.44
C THR A 67 -14.52 7.48 -12.60
N THR A 68 -15.62 7.66 -11.85
CA THR A 68 -16.43 8.87 -11.96
C THR A 68 -15.61 10.16 -11.72
N PRO A 69 -15.61 11.12 -12.67
CA PRO A 69 -14.85 12.37 -12.57
C PRO A 69 -15.55 13.38 -11.66
N ILE A 70 -15.57 13.08 -10.36
CA ILE A 70 -16.28 13.85 -9.33
C ILE A 70 -15.82 15.30 -9.24
N ASN A 71 -14.53 15.59 -9.54
CA ASN A 71 -13.98 16.94 -9.47
C ASN A 71 -14.61 17.88 -10.52
N TRP A 72 -14.91 17.37 -11.73
CA TRP A 72 -15.58 18.15 -12.78
C TRP A 72 -17.04 18.44 -12.45
N ILE A 73 -17.73 17.47 -11.83
CA ILE A 73 -19.10 17.63 -11.37
C ILE A 73 -19.16 18.68 -10.25
N LEU A 74 -18.23 18.61 -9.29
CA LEU A 74 -18.16 19.55 -8.18
C LEU A 74 -17.86 20.98 -8.67
N ALA A 75 -16.88 21.16 -9.56
CA ALA A 75 -16.53 22.47 -10.11
C ALA A 75 -17.72 23.15 -10.79
N ARG A 76 -18.56 22.39 -11.50
CA ARG A 76 -19.75 22.90 -12.18
C ARG A 76 -20.89 23.28 -11.22
N HIS A 77 -20.87 22.76 -9.99
CA HIS A 77 -21.85 23.08 -8.95
C HIS A 77 -21.40 24.19 -7.99
N THR A 78 -20.09 24.43 -7.86
CA THR A 78 -19.55 25.55 -7.06
C THR A 78 -19.70 26.91 -7.76
N ASP A 79 -19.85 26.93 -9.09
CA ASP A 79 -20.14 28.15 -9.87
C ASP A 79 -21.64 28.57 -9.80
N ALA A 80 -22.49 27.85 -9.07
CA ALA A 80 -23.91 28.17 -8.90
C ALA A 80 -24.15 29.12 -7.70
N PRO A 81 -25.11 30.07 -7.77
CA PRO A 81 -25.25 31.14 -6.78
C PRO A 81 -25.52 30.60 -5.36
N GLU A 82 -24.88 31.26 -4.40
CA GLU A 82 -24.90 30.98 -2.96
C GLU A 82 -26.33 30.80 -2.42
N GLY A 83 -26.63 29.63 -1.85
CA GLY A 83 -27.89 29.47 -1.10
C GLY A 83 -28.34 28.07 -0.70
N SER A 84 -27.77 26.97 -1.21
CA SER A 84 -28.34 25.63 -0.89
C SER A 84 -27.38 24.42 -0.96
N SER A 85 -26.06 24.62 -0.95
CA SER A 85 -25.11 23.59 -1.41
C SER A 85 -24.19 22.95 -0.35
N SER A 86 -24.31 23.22 0.95
CA SER A 86 -23.38 22.61 1.94
C SER A 86 -23.47 21.08 1.99
N THR A 87 -24.68 20.52 2.08
CA THR A 87 -24.88 19.06 2.15
C THR A 87 -24.49 18.35 0.86
N ILE A 88 -24.72 18.99 -0.29
CA ILE A 88 -24.39 18.43 -1.61
C ILE A 88 -22.87 18.40 -1.79
N VAL A 89 -22.16 19.48 -1.42
CA VAL A 89 -20.70 19.56 -1.46
C VAL A 89 -20.06 18.51 -0.54
N GLU A 90 -20.60 18.30 0.66
CA GLU A 90 -20.14 17.25 1.59
C GLU A 90 -20.31 15.84 1.01
N VAL A 91 -21.45 15.56 0.36
CA VAL A 91 -21.68 14.28 -0.33
C VAL A 91 -20.69 14.09 -1.48
N PHE A 92 -20.41 15.12 -2.27
CA PHE A 92 -19.39 15.06 -3.33
C PHE A 92 -17.97 14.88 -2.78
N LYS A 93 -17.62 15.51 -1.63
CA LYS A 93 -16.35 15.26 -0.93
C LYS A 93 -16.27 13.79 -0.47
N ALA A 94 -17.34 13.23 0.09
CA ALA A 94 -17.39 11.82 0.48
C ALA A 94 -17.27 10.87 -0.72
N MET A 95 -17.88 11.21 -1.87
CA MET A 95 -17.72 10.42 -3.09
C MET A 95 -16.28 10.37 -3.61
N ARG A 96 -15.43 11.36 -3.31
CA ARG A 96 -13.99 11.26 -3.63
C ARG A 96 -13.33 10.05 -2.98
N LEU A 97 -13.86 9.54 -1.86
CA LEU A 97 -13.38 8.31 -1.23
C LEU A 97 -13.66 7.07 -2.09
N ALA A 98 -14.64 7.10 -3.00
CA ALA A 98 -14.85 6.02 -3.97
C ALA A 98 -13.63 5.82 -4.89
N ARG A 99 -12.79 6.85 -5.08
CA ARG A 99 -11.51 6.70 -5.79
C ARG A 99 -10.53 5.79 -5.04
N LEU A 100 -10.69 5.56 -3.73
CA LEU A 100 -9.89 4.58 -2.99
C LEU A 100 -10.21 3.14 -3.42
N LEU A 101 -11.36 2.88 -4.05
CA LEU A 101 -11.69 1.58 -4.62
C LEU A 101 -10.69 1.16 -5.71
N ARG A 102 -10.01 2.14 -6.34
CA ARG A 102 -8.90 1.91 -7.28
C ARG A 102 -7.76 1.10 -6.65
N LEU A 103 -7.60 1.14 -5.32
CA LEU A 103 -6.59 0.32 -4.63
C LEU A 103 -6.88 -1.18 -4.73
N MET A 104 -8.15 -1.58 -4.83
CA MET A 104 -8.49 -2.98 -5.08
C MET A 104 -8.00 -3.42 -6.46
N ARG A 105 -8.12 -2.54 -7.47
CA ARG A 105 -7.58 -2.77 -8.82
C ARG A 105 -6.07 -2.79 -8.83
N LEU A 106 -5.42 -1.85 -8.14
CA LEU A 106 -3.97 -1.86 -7.98
C LEU A 106 -3.50 -3.17 -7.35
N ARG A 107 -4.19 -3.67 -6.32
CA ARG A 107 -3.88 -4.98 -5.71
C ARG A 107 -3.97 -6.12 -6.72
N GLN A 108 -5.02 -6.19 -7.53
CA GLN A 108 -5.17 -7.22 -8.58
C GLN A 108 -4.08 -7.13 -9.65
N LEU A 109 -3.70 -5.91 -10.03
CA LEU A 109 -2.62 -5.69 -10.99
C LEU A 109 -1.28 -6.12 -10.40
N LEU A 110 -0.99 -5.77 -9.14
CA LEU A 110 0.22 -6.21 -8.45
C LEU A 110 0.31 -7.73 -8.35
N THR A 111 -0.79 -8.44 -8.08
CA THR A 111 -0.78 -9.92 -8.07
C THR A 111 -0.53 -10.51 -9.45
N LYS A 112 -1.11 -9.93 -10.51
CA LYS A 112 -0.82 -10.38 -11.89
C LYS A 112 0.63 -10.12 -12.27
N MET A 113 1.20 -8.98 -11.88
CA MET A 113 2.61 -8.69 -12.12
C MET A 113 3.51 -9.68 -11.38
N GLU A 114 3.14 -10.04 -10.15
CA GLU A 114 3.84 -11.07 -9.35
C GLU A 114 3.89 -12.42 -10.08
N GLU A 115 2.79 -12.84 -10.71
CA GLU A 115 2.72 -14.08 -11.51
C GLU A 115 3.61 -14.06 -12.76
N HIS A 116 3.95 -12.88 -13.29
CA HIS A 116 4.81 -12.75 -14.48
C HIS A 116 6.31 -12.66 -14.14
N ILE A 117 6.67 -12.58 -12.85
CA ILE A 117 8.07 -12.51 -12.43
C ILE A 117 8.61 -13.94 -12.26
N GLU A 118 9.44 -14.38 -13.20
CA GLU A 118 10.05 -15.72 -13.17
C GLU A 118 11.27 -15.82 -12.23
N SER A 119 11.93 -14.70 -11.92
CA SER A 119 13.15 -14.69 -11.10
C SER A 119 12.81 -14.54 -9.62
N ASP A 120 13.24 -15.49 -8.80
CA ASP A 120 13.08 -15.46 -7.33
C ASP A 120 13.65 -14.18 -6.69
N ILE A 121 14.78 -13.67 -7.21
CA ILE A 121 15.40 -12.43 -6.71
C ILE A 121 14.51 -11.22 -7.00
N LEU A 122 13.97 -11.14 -8.22
CA LEU A 122 13.07 -10.06 -8.62
C LEU A 122 11.75 -10.15 -7.85
N LEU A 123 11.25 -11.36 -7.59
CA LEU A 123 10.02 -11.58 -6.83
C LEU A 123 10.18 -11.10 -5.37
N VAL A 124 11.30 -11.43 -4.72
CA VAL A 124 11.60 -10.95 -3.37
C VAL A 124 11.75 -9.43 -3.36
N ALA A 125 12.48 -8.84 -4.32
CA ALA A 125 12.65 -7.40 -4.42
C ALA A 125 11.31 -6.67 -4.65
N PHE A 126 10.47 -7.18 -5.54
CA PHE A 126 9.13 -6.67 -5.80
C PHE A 126 8.23 -6.75 -4.57
N THR A 127 8.28 -7.87 -3.84
CA THR A 127 7.50 -8.04 -2.61
C THR A 127 7.94 -7.07 -1.52
N MET A 128 9.25 -6.85 -1.35
CA MET A 128 9.79 -5.85 -0.42
C MET A 128 9.33 -4.43 -0.79
N LEU A 129 9.41 -4.06 -2.07
CA LEU A 129 8.94 -2.77 -2.56
C LEU A 129 7.43 -2.60 -2.34
N LYS A 130 6.63 -3.62 -2.63
CA LYS A 130 5.17 -3.64 -2.39
C LYS A 130 4.83 -3.40 -0.92
N MET A 131 5.53 -4.07 0.01
CA MET A 131 5.34 -3.88 1.44
C MET A 131 5.75 -2.47 1.90
N PHE A 132 6.89 -1.96 1.43
CA PHE A 132 7.37 -0.62 1.74
C PHE A 132 6.39 0.47 1.28
N LEU A 133 5.93 0.39 0.03
CA LEU A 133 4.93 1.31 -0.51
C LEU A 133 3.59 1.21 0.24
N GLY A 134 3.19 -0.01 0.63
CA GLY A 134 2.00 -0.24 1.46
C GLY A 134 2.10 0.45 2.83
N LEU A 135 3.26 0.35 3.49
CA LEU A 135 3.51 1.00 4.78
C LEU A 135 3.49 2.53 4.67
N MET A 136 4.10 3.07 3.62
CA MET A 136 4.07 4.52 3.33
C MET A 136 2.66 5.04 3.03
N CYS A 137 1.84 4.27 2.31
CA CYS A 137 0.45 4.62 2.07
C CYS A 137 -0.37 4.58 3.37
N PHE A 138 -0.13 3.59 4.22
CA PHE A 138 -0.81 3.46 5.50
C PHE A 138 -0.45 4.60 6.45
N SER A 139 0.84 4.96 6.57
CA SER A 139 1.27 6.10 7.37
C SER A 139 0.71 7.42 6.83
N HIS A 140 0.64 7.59 5.50
CA HIS A 140 -0.02 8.74 4.87
C HIS A 140 -1.50 8.84 5.26
N TRP A 141 -2.23 7.72 5.27
CA TRP A 141 -3.64 7.71 5.66
C TRP A 141 -3.82 8.11 7.11
N ILE A 142 -3.02 7.54 8.00
CA ILE A 142 -3.03 7.89 9.42
C ILE A 142 -2.72 9.38 9.60
N ALA A 143 -1.74 9.92 8.87
CA ALA A 143 -1.39 11.34 8.93
C ALA A 143 -2.59 12.23 8.52
N CYS A 144 -3.28 11.88 7.44
CA CYS A 144 -4.48 12.58 6.99
C CYS A 144 -5.62 12.49 8.00
N PHE A 145 -5.85 11.32 8.62
CA PHE A 145 -6.86 11.16 9.66
C PHE A 145 -6.51 11.94 10.93
N TRP A 146 -5.25 11.93 11.34
CA TRP A 146 -4.76 12.67 12.50
C TRP A 146 -4.96 14.18 12.35
N TRP A 147 -4.66 14.71 11.16
CA TRP A 147 -4.98 16.10 10.82
C TRP A 147 -6.48 16.36 10.86
N ALA A 148 -7.30 15.53 10.21
CA ALA A 148 -8.75 15.72 10.16
C ALA A 148 -9.40 15.71 11.56
N ILE A 149 -8.93 14.87 12.48
CA ILE A 149 -9.39 14.86 13.88
C ILE A 149 -9.04 16.17 14.59
N GLY A 150 -7.80 16.63 14.42
CA GLY A 150 -7.34 17.89 15.00
C GLY A 150 -8.16 19.08 14.48
N GLU A 151 -8.32 19.18 13.16
CA GLU A 151 -9.07 20.25 12.50
C GLU A 151 -10.54 20.29 12.94
N ALA A 152 -11.20 19.14 13.03
CA ALA A 152 -12.59 19.04 13.47
C ALA A 152 -12.82 19.53 14.92
N GLN A 153 -11.78 19.62 15.74
CA GLN A 153 -11.84 19.99 17.15
C GLN A 153 -11.17 21.33 17.47
N ILE A 154 -10.66 22.06 16.46
CA ILE A 154 -9.90 23.31 16.64
C ILE A 154 -10.64 24.35 17.49
N GLU A 155 -11.96 24.45 17.34
CA GLU A 155 -12.76 25.49 18.01
C GLU A 155 -13.35 25.04 19.36
N LEU A 156 -13.28 23.74 19.69
CA LEU A 156 -14.01 23.15 20.81
C LEU A 156 -13.15 22.94 22.05
N GLU A 157 -11.92 22.44 21.88
CA GLU A 157 -11.01 22.09 22.98
C GLU A 157 -9.55 22.35 22.58
N ASP A 158 -8.66 22.44 23.57
CA ASP A 158 -7.22 22.42 23.31
C ASP A 158 -6.83 21.06 22.70
N ASN A 159 -6.05 21.12 21.63
CA ASN A 159 -5.76 19.97 20.78
C ASN A 159 -4.30 20.02 20.30
N TRP A 160 -3.83 18.93 19.68
CA TRP A 160 -2.44 18.83 19.24
C TRP A 160 -2.07 19.91 18.21
N VAL A 161 -3.02 20.37 17.40
CA VAL A 161 -2.81 21.39 16.35
C VAL A 161 -2.53 22.76 16.97
N ARG A 162 -3.31 23.13 18.00
CA ARG A 162 -3.23 24.42 18.69
C ARG A 162 -1.99 24.51 19.57
N GLU A 163 -1.68 23.45 20.32
CA GLU A 163 -0.47 23.38 21.14
C GLU A 163 0.81 23.55 20.29
N ASN A 164 0.77 23.02 19.06
CA ASN A 164 1.88 23.14 18.12
C ASN A 164 1.85 24.43 17.27
N ASN A 165 0.92 25.36 17.51
CA ASN A 165 0.72 26.60 16.76
C ASN A 165 0.56 26.40 15.24
N LEU A 166 -0.07 25.28 14.84
CA LEU A 166 -0.24 24.94 13.42
C LEU A 166 -1.48 25.58 12.78
N ASN A 167 -2.36 26.20 13.58
CA ASN A 167 -3.59 26.84 13.14
C ASN A 167 -3.37 28.23 12.49
N VAL A 168 -2.44 29.05 13.01
CA VAL A 168 -2.31 30.46 12.58
C VAL A 168 -1.24 30.69 11.51
N GLN A 169 -0.12 29.95 11.53
CA GLN A 169 1.08 30.30 10.72
C GLN A 169 1.77 29.11 10.03
N GLY A 170 1.27 27.88 10.19
CA GLY A 170 1.90 26.71 9.57
C GLY A 170 1.71 26.69 8.06
N ALA A 171 2.82 26.66 7.31
CA ALA A 171 2.77 26.29 5.90
C ALA A 171 2.11 24.90 5.76
N LEU A 172 1.37 24.63 4.68
CA LEU A 172 0.76 23.31 4.44
C LEU A 172 1.77 22.16 4.55
N TYR A 173 3.02 22.45 4.17
CA TYR A 173 4.15 21.56 4.35
C TYR A 173 4.37 21.17 5.82
N ASP A 174 4.42 22.14 6.74
CA ASP A 174 4.66 21.89 8.16
C ASP A 174 3.53 21.10 8.80
N LYS A 175 2.28 21.42 8.44
CA LYS A 175 1.08 20.68 8.88
C LYS A 175 1.16 19.21 8.48
N TYR A 176 1.50 18.96 7.21
CA TYR A 176 1.60 17.60 6.66
C TYR A 176 2.78 16.83 7.26
N VAL A 177 3.97 17.42 7.29
CA VAL A 177 5.18 16.76 7.79
C VAL A 177 5.04 16.39 9.27
N ARG A 178 4.47 17.27 10.10
CA ARG A 178 4.22 16.94 11.51
C ARG A 178 3.19 15.83 11.69
N SER A 179 2.12 15.84 10.90
CA SER A 179 1.12 14.75 10.90
C SER A 179 1.73 13.42 10.45
N LEU A 180 2.58 13.44 9.42
CA LEU A 180 3.27 12.27 8.92
C LEU A 180 4.29 11.75 9.93
N PHE A 181 5.01 12.63 10.61
CA PHE A 181 5.97 12.24 11.64
C PHE A 181 5.27 11.51 12.79
N TYR A 182 4.14 12.03 13.28
CA TYR A 182 3.29 11.34 14.25
C TYR A 182 2.85 9.95 13.74
N ALA A 183 2.33 9.88 12.52
CA ALA A 183 1.85 8.63 11.94
C ALA A 183 2.95 7.56 11.84
N VAL A 184 4.14 7.94 11.35
CA VAL A 184 5.29 7.05 11.22
C VAL A 184 5.79 6.60 12.60
N SER A 185 5.83 7.48 13.60
CA SER A 185 6.18 7.11 14.98
C SER A 185 5.23 6.05 15.52
N VAL A 186 3.90 6.25 15.42
CA VAL A 186 2.89 5.31 15.93
C VAL A 186 2.97 3.97 15.20
N VAL A 187 3.07 3.97 13.87
CA VAL A 187 3.17 2.75 13.04
C VAL A 187 4.45 1.98 13.35
N SER A 188 5.55 2.68 13.62
CA SER A 188 6.83 2.06 13.98
C SER A 188 6.92 1.67 15.46
N THR A 189 5.82 1.82 16.22
CA THR A 189 5.75 1.60 17.68
C THR A 189 6.76 2.44 18.49
N MET A 190 7.24 3.54 17.90
CA MET A 190 8.17 4.46 18.54
C MET A 190 7.39 5.61 19.19
N TYR A 191 7.90 6.14 20.30
CA TYR A 191 7.32 7.33 20.91
C TYR A 191 7.42 8.51 19.94
N GLY A 192 6.27 9.14 19.63
CA GLY A 192 6.18 10.33 18.80
C GLY A 192 6.26 11.61 19.66
N PRO A 193 6.78 12.73 19.13
CA PRO A 193 6.89 13.97 19.88
C PRO A 193 5.55 14.70 20.06
N VAL A 194 4.52 14.34 19.29
CA VAL A 194 3.20 14.98 19.34
C VAL A 194 2.35 14.22 20.35
N ALA A 195 2.11 14.86 21.50
CA ALA A 195 1.23 14.33 22.52
C ALA A 195 -0.24 14.53 22.13
N ALA A 196 -1.07 13.58 22.55
CA ALA A 196 -2.53 13.71 22.49
C ALA A 196 -3.01 14.52 23.70
N GLU A 197 -3.55 15.70 23.45
CA GLU A 197 -3.94 16.65 24.49
C GLU A 197 -5.35 16.34 25.00
N ASN A 198 -6.28 16.06 24.09
CA ASN A 198 -7.67 15.79 24.43
C ASN A 198 -7.98 14.28 24.53
N ASN A 199 -9.11 13.94 25.15
CA ASN A 199 -9.50 12.54 25.35
C ASN A 199 -9.82 11.82 24.05
N ASN A 200 -10.28 12.52 23.01
CA ASN A 200 -10.60 11.93 21.71
C ASN A 200 -9.33 11.51 20.96
N GLU A 201 -8.32 12.38 20.91
CA GLU A 201 -6.98 12.14 20.42
C GLU A 201 -6.32 10.97 21.17
N ARG A 202 -6.46 10.92 22.51
CA ARG A 202 -5.92 9.83 23.32
C ARG A 202 -6.60 8.50 23.00
N ASN A 203 -7.92 8.47 22.91
CA ASN A 203 -8.68 7.27 22.55
C ASN A 203 -8.30 6.78 21.14
N PHE A 204 -8.21 7.69 20.17
CA PHE A 204 -7.76 7.38 18.82
C PHE A 204 -6.33 6.83 18.82
N THR A 205 -5.39 7.51 19.48
CA THR A 205 -3.99 7.10 19.58
C THR A 205 -3.87 5.72 20.23
N MET A 206 -4.59 5.45 21.32
CA MET A 206 -4.59 4.13 21.99
C MET A 206 -5.07 3.01 21.07
N MET A 207 -6.20 3.20 20.39
CA MET A 207 -6.72 2.22 19.43
C MET A 207 -5.76 2.01 18.26
N LEU A 208 -5.18 3.09 17.75
CA LEU A 208 -4.23 3.06 16.65
C LEU A 208 -2.93 2.36 17.03
N MET A 209 -2.39 2.59 18.22
CA MET A 209 -1.18 1.91 18.71
C MET A 209 -1.38 0.40 18.83
N LEU A 210 -2.55 -0.06 19.30
CA LEU A 210 -2.87 -1.49 19.35
C LEU A 210 -2.91 -2.11 17.95
N ALA A 211 -3.57 -1.45 16.99
CA ALA A 211 -3.62 -1.90 15.61
C ALA A 211 -2.24 -1.86 14.92
N ALA A 212 -1.49 -0.78 15.15
CA ALA A 212 -0.14 -0.58 14.61
C ALA A 212 0.82 -1.66 15.10
N GLY A 213 0.76 -2.05 16.38
CA GLY A 213 1.59 -3.14 16.92
C GLY A 213 1.36 -4.46 16.19
N VAL A 214 0.11 -4.80 15.86
CA VAL A 214 -0.22 -6.01 15.08
C VAL A 214 0.34 -5.90 13.66
N ILE A 215 0.13 -4.76 13.00
CA ILE A 215 0.62 -4.52 11.63
C ILE A 215 2.15 -4.59 11.58
N PHE A 216 2.83 -3.95 12.53
CA PHE A 216 4.28 -3.95 12.64
C PHE A 216 4.83 -5.38 12.81
N ALA A 217 4.22 -6.18 13.68
CA ALA A 217 4.60 -7.59 13.85
C ALA A 217 4.43 -8.41 12.57
N VAL A 218 3.33 -8.22 11.82
CA VAL A 218 3.08 -8.89 10.53
C VAL A 218 4.10 -8.47 9.48
N VAL A 219 4.44 -7.19 9.39
CA VAL A 219 5.45 -6.68 8.45
C VAL A 219 6.82 -7.26 8.76
N VAL A 220 7.25 -7.22 10.02
CA VAL A 220 8.53 -7.81 10.44
C VAL A 220 8.54 -9.31 10.15
N GLY A 221 7.47 -10.04 10.47
CA GLY A 221 7.36 -11.48 10.16
C GLY A 221 7.46 -11.77 8.66
N SER A 222 6.83 -10.95 7.83
CA SER A 222 6.87 -11.08 6.36
C SER A 222 8.27 -10.80 5.81
N VAL A 223 8.94 -9.76 6.31
CA VAL A 223 10.34 -9.46 5.96
C VAL A 223 11.27 -10.61 6.37
N MET A 224 11.09 -11.16 7.57
CA MET A 224 11.89 -12.29 8.05
C MET A 224 11.69 -13.54 7.17
N ASN A 225 10.45 -13.84 6.78
CA ASN A 225 10.16 -14.96 5.88
C ASN A 225 10.86 -14.79 4.52
N LEU A 226 10.88 -13.57 3.97
CA LEU A 226 11.57 -13.27 2.72
C LEU A 226 13.10 -13.35 2.84
N VAL A 227 13.67 -12.92 3.97
CA VAL A 227 15.11 -13.07 4.23
C VAL A 227 15.49 -14.54 4.33
N VAL A 228 14.65 -15.36 4.97
CA VAL A 228 14.84 -16.81 5.02
C VAL A 228 14.74 -17.42 3.63
N SER A 229 13.70 -17.10 2.85
CA SER A 229 13.50 -17.67 1.50
C SER A 229 14.66 -17.34 0.56
N PHE A 230 15.16 -16.10 0.61
CA PHE A 230 16.36 -15.70 -0.15
C PHE A 230 17.61 -16.52 0.24
N GLY A 231 17.69 -16.97 1.49
CA GLY A 231 18.78 -17.79 2.01
C GLY A 231 18.63 -19.29 1.75
N GLU A 232 17.49 -19.78 1.27
CA GLU A 232 17.18 -21.22 1.19
C GLU A 232 18.15 -21.97 0.26
N TYR A 233 18.45 -21.44 -0.94
CA TYR A 233 19.35 -22.12 -1.89
C TYR A 233 20.74 -22.41 -1.29
N LYS A 234 21.37 -21.39 -0.70
CA LYS A 234 22.67 -21.54 -0.02
C LYS A 234 22.57 -22.46 1.20
N THR A 235 21.42 -22.49 1.86
CA THR A 235 21.20 -23.27 3.08
C THR A 235 20.98 -24.74 2.76
N GLU A 236 20.20 -25.06 1.74
CA GLU A 236 20.01 -26.43 1.26
C GLU A 236 21.33 -27.05 0.82
N PHE A 237 22.14 -26.32 0.04
CA PHE A 237 23.46 -26.79 -0.37
C PHE A 237 24.36 -27.07 0.84
N ARG A 238 24.43 -26.13 1.80
CA ARG A 238 25.20 -26.34 3.04
C ARG A 238 24.70 -27.56 3.83
N GLN A 239 23.40 -27.82 3.83
CA GLN A 239 22.83 -29.02 4.46
C GLN A 239 23.23 -30.30 3.72
N ARG A 240 23.15 -30.33 2.39
CA ARG A 240 23.59 -31.47 1.55
C ARG A 240 25.08 -31.76 1.76
N MET A 241 25.92 -30.73 1.77
CA MET A 241 27.35 -30.82 2.08
C MET A 241 27.58 -31.42 3.48
N LYS A 242 26.89 -30.91 4.51
CA LYS A 242 27.00 -31.45 5.88
C LYS A 242 26.62 -32.92 5.95
N ARG A 243 25.55 -33.35 5.26
CA ARG A 243 25.12 -34.76 5.20
C ARG A 243 26.19 -35.64 4.53
N ALA A 244 26.75 -35.20 3.40
CA ALA A 244 27.83 -35.91 2.72
C ALA A 244 29.07 -36.05 3.60
N MET A 245 29.49 -34.99 4.28
CA MET A 245 30.62 -35.03 5.21
C MET A 245 30.36 -35.95 6.41
N LYS A 246 29.14 -35.96 6.95
CA LYS A 246 28.74 -36.86 8.05
C LYS A 246 28.79 -38.33 7.62
N PHE A 247 28.33 -38.65 6.41
CA PHE A 247 28.42 -40.00 5.84
C PHE A 247 29.87 -40.46 5.67
N MET A 248 30.75 -39.60 5.14
CA MET A 248 32.16 -39.92 4.97
C MET A 248 32.87 -40.17 6.32
N ARG A 249 32.54 -39.37 7.34
CA ARG A 249 33.06 -39.58 8.70
C ARG A 249 32.57 -40.89 9.31
N ALA A 250 31.29 -41.23 9.14
CA ALA A 250 30.72 -42.48 9.65
C ALA A 250 31.35 -43.73 9.03
N ASN A 251 31.81 -43.63 7.77
CA ASN A 251 32.50 -44.71 7.06
C ASN A 251 34.03 -44.63 7.16
N ASN A 252 34.59 -43.84 8.10
CA ASN A 252 36.04 -43.69 8.31
C ASN A 252 36.85 -43.34 7.04
N VAL A 253 36.27 -42.55 6.13
CA VAL A 253 36.96 -42.08 4.93
C VAL A 253 38.13 -41.19 5.30
N GLY A 254 39.31 -41.41 4.70
CA GLY A 254 40.52 -40.63 4.98
C GLY A 254 40.35 -39.12 4.75
N PRO A 255 41.01 -38.26 5.56
CA PRO A 255 40.80 -36.81 5.55
C PRO A 255 41.13 -36.15 4.20
N HIS A 256 42.11 -36.71 3.47
CA HIS A 256 42.47 -36.23 2.14
C HIS A 256 41.33 -36.41 1.12
N LEU A 257 40.62 -37.53 1.16
CA LEU A 257 39.49 -37.79 0.25
C LEU A 257 38.28 -36.92 0.61
N GLN A 258 38.02 -36.69 1.91
CA GLN A 258 36.95 -35.79 2.36
C GLN A 258 37.15 -34.36 1.83
N LEU A 259 38.38 -33.85 1.90
CA LEU A 259 38.73 -32.52 1.37
C LEU A 259 38.55 -32.45 -0.16
N ARG A 260 38.96 -33.50 -0.88
CA ARG A 260 38.80 -33.57 -2.33
C ARG A 260 37.32 -33.55 -2.75
N VAL A 261 36.48 -34.32 -2.06
CA VAL A 261 35.02 -34.34 -2.29
C VAL A 261 34.41 -32.99 -1.95
N ARG A 262 34.81 -32.35 -0.84
CA ARG A 262 34.34 -31.02 -0.47
C ARG A 262 34.60 -29.98 -1.56
N ARG A 263 35.87 -29.88 -2.00
CA ARG A 263 36.26 -28.92 -3.05
C ARG A 263 35.57 -29.20 -4.37
N TYR A 264 35.38 -30.47 -4.72
CA TYR A 264 34.65 -30.84 -5.93
C TYR A 264 33.20 -30.36 -5.89
N ILE A 265 32.51 -30.57 -4.77
CA ILE A 265 31.12 -30.13 -4.59
C ILE A 265 31.02 -28.59 -4.52
N GLU A 266 31.99 -27.90 -3.89
CA GLU A 266 32.08 -26.44 -3.88
C GLU A 266 32.26 -25.86 -5.30
N ASN A 267 33.19 -26.41 -6.10
CA ASN A 267 33.38 -25.99 -7.49
C ASN A 267 32.16 -26.24 -8.39
N LEU A 268 31.34 -27.25 -8.08
CA LEU A 268 30.12 -27.54 -8.82
C LEU A 268 29.05 -26.46 -8.61
N LEU A 269 29.08 -25.78 -7.45
CA LEU A 269 28.17 -24.69 -7.13
C LEU A 269 28.55 -23.39 -7.83
N ASP A 270 29.85 -23.05 -7.84
CA ASP A 270 30.33 -21.78 -8.41
C ASP A 270 30.21 -21.73 -9.95
N ASN A 271 29.97 -22.87 -10.60
CA ASN A 271 29.84 -23.00 -12.06
C ASN A 271 28.39 -23.24 -12.55
N GLN A 272 27.38 -23.15 -11.68
CA GLN A 272 25.95 -23.17 -12.03
C GLN A 272 25.34 -21.77 -11.88
#